data_AF-A0A817EB04-F1
#
_entry.id   AF-A0A817EB04-F1
#
_cell.length_a   1.000
_cell.length_b   1.000
_cell.length_c   1.000
_cell.angle_alpha   90.00
_cell.angle_beta   90.00
_cell.angle_gamma   90.00
#
_symmetry.space_group_name_H-M   'P 1'
#
loop_
_entity.id
_entity.type
_entity.pdbx_description
1 polymer ?
#
loop_
_entity_poly.entity_id
_entity_poly.type
_entity_poly.pdbx_seq_one_letter_code
_entity_poly.pdbx_strand_id
1 'polypeptide(L)'
;MTTNDSENLIPSTLFTRILLQSGRYPSSNTQQPKLQSDTEKLLINFASLFAQELVSKSSSVAQTRIGTSSSSSSTTININDVNFVLKHQWPLYDSSSYNQISENKIN
;
A
#
# COMPACT_ATOMS: atom_id res chain seq x y z
N MET A 1 10.77 17.51 23.21
CA MET A 1 10.31 17.82 21.84
C MET A 1 9.88 16.50 21.25
N THR A 2 8.62 16.12 21.45
CA THR A 2 8.06 14.84 20.98
C THR A 2 7.63 15.04 19.54
N THR A 3 8.30 14.37 18.61
CA THR A 3 7.82 14.28 17.22
C THR A 3 6.49 13.56 17.27
N ASN A 4 5.40 14.27 16.96
CA ASN A 4 4.12 13.65 16.72
C ASN A 4 4.25 12.89 15.39
N ASP A 5 4.62 11.61 15.46
CA ASP A 5 4.64 10.66 14.34
C ASP A 5 3.22 10.31 13.85
N SER A 6 2.25 11.22 14.02
CA SER A 6 0.82 10.98 13.81
C SER A 6 0.30 11.48 12.45
N GLU A 7 1.14 12.03 11.58
CA GLU A 7 0.66 12.80 10.41
C GLU A 7 0.46 12.00 9.11
N ASN A 8 0.65 10.68 9.08
CA ASN A 8 0.42 9.87 7.86
C ASN A 8 -0.24 8.52 8.12
N LEU A 9 -1.22 8.48 9.01
CA LEU A 9 -2.05 7.30 9.22
C LEU A 9 -3.17 7.25 8.16
N ILE A 10 -3.29 6.11 7.48
CA ILE A 10 -4.42 5.83 6.60
C ILE A 10 -5.70 6.03 7.44
N PRO A 11 -6.64 6.91 7.05
CA PRO A 11 -7.85 7.14 7.83
C PRO A 11 -8.58 5.81 8.07
N SER A 12 -8.85 5.47 9.33
CA SER A 12 -9.38 4.16 9.72
C SER A 12 -10.67 3.81 8.98
N THR A 13 -11.56 4.79 8.82
CA THR A 13 -12.83 4.66 8.11
C THR A 13 -12.66 4.36 6.61
N LEU A 14 -11.64 4.92 5.96
CA LEU A 14 -11.33 4.64 4.57
C LEU A 14 -10.69 3.25 4.42
N PHE A 15 -9.76 2.93 5.31
CA PHE A 15 -9.07 1.65 5.29
C PHE A 15 -10.02 0.46 5.53
N THR A 16 -10.90 0.53 6.54
CA THR A 16 -11.91 -0.50 6.80
C THR A 16 -12.85 -0.65 5.60
N ARG A 17 -13.27 0.44 4.95
CA ARG A 17 -14.10 0.37 3.74
C ARG A 17 -13.39 -0.37 2.61
N ILE A 18 -12.12 -0.04 2.34
CA ILE A 18 -11.32 -0.68 1.29
C ILE A 18 -11.14 -2.18 1.59
N LEU A 19 -10.83 -2.55 2.83
CA LEU A 19 -10.69 -3.95 3.25
C LEU A 19 -11.98 -4.77 3.06
N LEU A 20 -13.13 -4.22 3.47
CA LEU A 20 -14.40 -4.93 3.33
C LEU A 20 -14.83 -5.04 1.86
N GLN A 21 -14.56 -4.01 1.05
CA GLN A 21 -14.83 -4.04 -0.38
C GLN A 21 -13.91 -5.01 -1.13
N SER A 22 -12.62 -5.10 -0.77
CA SER A 22 -11.68 -6.05 -1.37
C SER A 22 -12.02 -7.51 -1.04
N GLY A 23 -12.60 -7.75 0.13
CA GLY A 23 -13.21 -9.04 0.52
C GLY A 23 -14.50 -9.39 -0.24
N ARG A 24 -14.92 -8.58 -1.21
CA ARG A 24 -16.19 -8.70 -1.97
C ARG A 24 -17.44 -8.62 -1.08
N TYR A 25 -17.40 -7.85 0.01
CA TYR A 25 -18.60 -7.55 0.78
C TYR A 25 -19.22 -6.22 0.29
N PRO A 26 -20.28 -6.24 -0.55
CA PRO A 26 -20.89 -5.03 -1.04
C PRO A 26 -21.40 -4.14 0.10
N SER A 27 -21.31 -2.82 -0.06
CA SER A 27 -21.64 -1.82 0.96
C SER A 27 -23.09 -1.84 1.43
N SER A 28 -23.97 -2.54 0.72
CA SER A 28 -25.39 -2.68 1.02
C SER A 28 -25.74 -3.98 1.75
N ASN A 29 -24.77 -4.87 2.03
CA ASN A 29 -25.08 -6.19 2.58
C ASN A 29 -25.06 -6.20 4.11
N THR A 30 -26.12 -6.70 4.73
CA THR A 30 -26.25 -6.90 6.19
C THR A 30 -25.28 -7.95 6.76
N GLN A 31 -24.47 -8.59 5.91
CA GLN A 31 -23.47 -9.61 6.26
C GLN A 31 -22.02 -9.11 6.24
N GLN A 32 -21.77 -7.79 6.15
CA GLN A 32 -20.40 -7.28 6.29
C GLN A 32 -19.82 -7.67 7.66
N PRO A 33 -18.63 -8.31 7.70
CA PRO A 33 -18.00 -8.66 8.96
C PRO A 33 -17.67 -7.37 9.72
N LYS A 34 -18.11 -7.31 10.98
CA LYS A 34 -17.72 -6.23 11.89
C LYS A 34 -16.33 -6.56 12.43
N LEU A 35 -15.38 -5.67 12.21
CA LEU A 35 -14.07 -5.76 12.82
C LEU A 35 -14.14 -5.21 14.24
N GLN A 36 -13.43 -5.84 15.18
CA GLN A 36 -13.23 -5.28 16.51
C GLN A 36 -12.25 -4.11 16.41
N SER A 37 -12.37 -3.11 17.30
CA SER A 37 -11.55 -1.89 17.25
C SER A 37 -10.04 -2.18 17.23
N ASP A 38 -9.58 -3.16 18.00
CA ASP A 38 -8.15 -3.50 18.03
C ASP A 38 -7.71 -4.28 16.78
N THR A 39 -8.60 -5.03 16.16
CA THR A 39 -8.37 -5.65 14.84
C THR A 39 -8.21 -4.58 13.77
N GLU A 40 -9.07 -3.55 13.77
CA GLU A 40 -8.96 -2.42 12.82
C GLU A 40 -7.62 -1.70 12.97
N LYS A 41 -7.23 -1.36 14.21
CA LYS A 41 -5.95 -0.71 14.51
C LYS A 41 -4.76 -1.55 14.04
N LEU A 42 -4.79 -2.86 14.31
CA LEU A 42 -3.72 -3.77 13.90
C LEU A 42 -3.55 -3.78 12.37
N LEU A 43 -4.66 -3.87 11.63
CA LEU A 43 -4.63 -3.89 10.17
C LEU A 43 -4.16 -2.55 9.58
N ILE A 44 -4.57 -1.41 10.18
CA ILE A 44 -4.08 -0.08 9.78
C ILE A 44 -2.57 0.03 9.98
N ASN A 45 -2.09 -0.37 11.16
CA ASN A 45 -0.65 -0.38 11.46
C ASN A 45 0.12 -1.28 10.49
N PHE A 46 -0.41 -2.46 10.19
CA PHE A 46 0.18 -3.35 9.20
C PHE A 46 0.25 -2.70 7.81
N ALA A 47 -0.81 -2.04 7.35
CA ALA A 47 -0.82 -1.36 6.06
C ALA A 47 0.19 -0.20 5.99
N SER A 48 0.34 0.57 7.07
CA SER A 48 1.37 1.61 7.18
C SER A 48 2.78 1.03 7.14
N LEU A 49 3.05 -0.04 7.89
CA LEU A 49 4.34 -0.72 7.88
C LEU A 49 4.65 -1.32 6.50
N PHE A 50 3.66 -1.93 5.86
CA PHE A 50 3.78 -2.46 4.51
C PHE A 50 4.13 -1.36 3.50
N ALA A 51 3.44 -0.21 3.55
CA ALA A 51 3.72 0.92 2.67
C ALA A 51 5.14 1.46 2.88
N GLN A 52 5.59 1.59 4.12
CA GLN A 52 6.96 2.02 4.45
C GLN A 52 8.01 1.05 3.90
N GLU A 53 7.81 -0.25 4.13
CA GLU A 53 8.73 -1.30 3.65
C GLU A 53 8.77 -1.34 2.12
N LEU A 54 7.61 -1.20 1.46
CA LEU A 54 7.50 -1.17 0.00
C LEU A 54 8.25 0.03 -0.59
N VAL A 55 8.09 1.23 -0.01
CA VAL A 55 8.81 2.44 -0.45
C VAL A 55 10.31 2.28 -0.23
N SER A 56 10.73 1.77 0.93
CA SER A 56 12.14 1.54 1.26
C SER A 56 12.83 0.61 0.25
N LYS A 57 12.23 -0.55 -0.02
CA LYS A 57 12.75 -1.52 -1.00
C LYS A 57 12.72 -0.97 -2.42
N SER A 58 11.66 -0.27 -2.80
CA SER A 58 11.54 0.32 -4.13
C SER A 58 12.57 1.43 -4.34
N SER A 59 12.93 2.16 -3.30
CA SER A 59 14.03 3.12 -3.31
C SER A 59 15.38 2.44 -3.58
N SER A 60 15.66 1.30 -2.92
CA SER A 60 16.88 0.52 -3.17
C SER A 60 16.97 0.00 -4.61
N VAL A 61 15.84 -0.45 -5.17
CA VAL A 61 15.74 -0.84 -6.59
C VAL A 61 15.97 0.36 -7.51
N ALA A 62 15.35 1.49 -7.21
CA ALA A 62 15.52 2.73 -7.98
C ALA A 62 16.98 3.21 -7.97
N GLN A 63 17.66 3.16 -6.82
CA GLN A 63 19.08 3.47 -6.67
C GLN A 63 19.98 2.54 -7.49
N THR A 64 19.65 1.24 -7.51
CA THR A 64 20.36 0.26 -8.34
C THR A 64 20.15 0.56 -9.83
N ARG A 65 18.92 0.91 -10.24
CA ARG A 65 18.54 1.23 -11.62
C ARG A 65 19.28 2.46 -12.17
N ILE A 66 19.47 3.50 -11.36
CA ILE A 66 20.15 4.73 -11.80
C ILE A 66 21.68 4.62 -11.81
N GLY A 67 22.25 3.53 -11.28
CA GLY A 67 23.68 3.39 -11.06
C GLY A 67 24.13 4.28 -9.90
N THR A 68 24.74 3.68 -8.87
CA THR A 68 25.03 4.31 -7.57
C THR A 68 26.21 5.29 -7.59
N SER A 69 26.44 6.04 -8.67
CA SER A 69 27.58 6.96 -8.80
C SER A 69 27.26 8.43 -8.49
N SER A 70 26.00 8.81 -8.31
CA SER A 70 25.62 10.21 -8.01
C SER A 70 25.12 10.35 -6.58
N SER A 71 26.08 10.45 -5.66
CA SER A 71 25.88 10.99 -4.31
C SER A 71 25.05 12.28 -4.42
N SER A 72 23.86 12.30 -3.81
CA SER A 72 22.92 13.43 -3.65
C SER A 72 21.85 13.72 -4.71
N SER A 73 21.62 12.86 -5.71
CA SER A 73 20.45 13.03 -6.59
C SER A 73 19.17 12.47 -5.95
N SER A 74 18.11 13.30 -5.88
CA SER A 74 16.76 12.87 -5.47
C SER A 74 16.34 11.66 -6.30
N THR A 75 16.24 10.49 -5.67
CA THR A 75 15.89 9.24 -6.35
C THR A 75 14.38 9.20 -6.53
N THR A 76 13.92 9.31 -7.79
CA THR A 76 12.51 9.13 -8.13
C THR A 76 12.20 7.64 -8.25
N ILE A 77 11.33 7.15 -7.35
CA ILE A 77 10.75 5.80 -7.43
C ILE A 77 9.67 5.81 -8.51
N ASN A 78 9.73 4.90 -9.47
CA ASN A 78 8.69 4.73 -10.49
C ASN A 78 7.91 3.42 -10.31
N ILE A 79 6.85 3.23 -11.10
CA ILE A 79 5.98 2.06 -11.02
C ILE A 79 6.71 0.73 -11.29
N ASN A 80 7.78 0.74 -12.10
CA ASN A 80 8.56 -0.46 -12.39
C ASN A 80 9.40 -0.89 -11.19
N ASP A 81 9.92 0.07 -10.41
CA ASP A 81 10.66 -0.21 -9.17
C ASP A 81 9.74 -0.89 -8.14
N VAL A 82 8.51 -0.37 -7.99
CA VAL A 82 7.48 -0.93 -7.10
C VAL A 82 7.02 -2.31 -7.58
N ASN A 83 6.71 -2.47 -8.87
CA ASN A 83 6.30 -3.75 -9.46
C ASN A 83 7.39 -4.81 -9.33
N PHE A 84 8.66 -4.43 -9.44
CA PHE A 84 9.77 -5.35 -9.24
C PHE A 84 9.77 -5.90 -7.80
N VAL A 85 9.66 -5.02 -6.79
CA VAL A 85 9.60 -5.44 -5.39
C VAL A 85 8.40 -6.36 -5.15
N LEU A 86 7.22 -5.95 -5.61
CA LEU A 86 6.00 -6.73 -5.42
C LEU A 86 6.09 -8.13 -6.04
N LYS A 87 6.58 -8.25 -7.28
CA LYS A 87 6.71 -9.55 -7.97
C LYS A 87 7.75 -10.49 -7.35
N HIS A 88 8.84 -9.96 -6.81
CA HIS A 88 9.96 -10.79 -6.35
C HIS A 88 9.99 -10.99 -4.83
N GLN A 89 9.33 -10.12 -4.07
CA GLN A 89 9.35 -10.16 -2.60
C GLN A 89 7.96 -10.32 -1.99
N TRP A 90 6.89 -10.26 -2.78
CA TRP A 90 5.51 -10.46 -2.30
C TRP A 90 4.76 -11.51 -3.13
N PRO A 91 4.88 -12.81 -2.78
CA PRO A 91 4.40 -13.92 -3.61
C PRO A 91 2.88 -13.96 -3.83
N LEU A 92 2.10 -13.21 -3.05
CA LEU A 92 0.65 -13.07 -3.22
C LEU A 92 0.24 -11.90 -4.14
N TYR A 93 1.21 -11.12 -4.63
CA TYR A 93 0.93 -10.05 -5.58
C TYR A 93 0.72 -10.62 -6.99
N ASP A 94 -0.52 -10.60 -7.46
CA ASP A 94 -0.85 -10.83 -8.87
C ASP A 94 -1.10 -9.49 -9.57
N SER A 95 -0.23 -9.15 -10.53
CA SER A 95 -0.33 -7.94 -11.35
C SER A 95 -1.64 -7.85 -12.15
N SER A 96 -2.38 -8.95 -12.34
CA SER A 96 -3.71 -8.94 -12.97
C SER A 96 -4.76 -8.15 -12.14
N SER A 97 -4.50 -7.97 -10.85
CA SER A 97 -5.39 -7.23 -9.93
C SER A 97 -5.32 -5.71 -10.09
N TYR A 98 -4.26 -5.17 -10.72
CA TYR A 98 -4.10 -3.73 -10.93
C TYR A 98 -4.95 -3.21 -12.10
N ASN A 99 -5.17 -4.04 -13.13
CA ASN A 99 -6.02 -3.68 -14.27
C ASN A 99 -7.50 -3.50 -13.89
N GLN A 100 -7.96 -4.13 -12.82
CA GLN A 100 -9.36 -3.99 -12.36
C GLN A 100 -9.64 -2.65 -11.66
N ILE A 101 -8.61 -1.99 -11.09
CA ILE A 101 -8.78 -0.71 -10.39
C ILE A 101 -8.76 0.47 -11.38
N SER A 102 -8.06 0.31 -12.51
CA SER A 102 -7.94 1.34 -13.55
C SER A 102 -9.12 1.38 -14.54
N GLU A 103 -9.90 0.30 -14.63
CA GLU A 103 -11.13 0.22 -15.44
C GLU A 103 -12.37 0.80 -14.76
N ASN A 104 -12.30 1.15 -13.47
CA ASN A 104 -13.40 1.85 -12.77
C ASN A 104 -13.36 3.39 -12.99
N LYS A 105 -12.89 3.83 -14.17
CA LYS A 105 -13.04 5.20 -14.63
C LYS A 105 -14.47 5.40 -15.14
N ILE A 106 -15.26 6.06 -14.31
CA ILE A 106 -16.33 7.03 -14.63
C ILE A 106 -17.05 6.74 -15.97
N ASN A 107 -18.21 6.09 -15.87
CA ASN A 107 -19.35 6.43 -16.72
C ASN A 107 -20.32 7.27 -15.90
#